data_AF-A0A8T4LM01-F1
#
_entry.id   AF-A0A8T4LM01-F1
#
_cell.length_a   1.000
_cell.length_b   1.000
_cell.length_c   1.000
_cell.angle_alpha   90.00
_cell.angle_beta   90.00
_cell.angle_gamma   90.00
#
_symmetry.space_group_name_H-M   'P 1'
#
loop_
_entity.id
_entity.type
_entity.pdbx_description
1 polymer ?
#
loop_
_entity_poly.entity_id
_entity_poly.type
_entity_poly.pdbx_seq_one_letter_code
_entity_poly.pdbx_strand_id
1 'polypeptide(L)'
;PREITKDDFRSSGLEGLVAGRYKGSNYKVLVEAGYAYSEDEIKEHAKTGFKTDKIYPWEMNHARVYYKRGIRIASIRWLIWRLKKKAREITFNDFNNNGLGGLMPYYKSSPYEALLEAGLVTPADEAYMRSSHHTH
;
A
#
# COMPACT_ATOMS: atom_id res chain seq x y z
N PRO A 1 -5.44 7.73 16.34
CA PRO A 1 -6.76 7.98 15.69
C PRO A 1 -7.49 6.65 15.47
N ARG A 2 -8.80 6.60 15.75
CA ARG A 2 -9.63 5.40 15.50
C ARG A 2 -9.89 5.29 13.98
N GLU A 3 -9.82 4.07 13.46
CA GLU A 3 -10.08 3.76 12.05
C GLU A 3 -11.53 4.04 11.66
N ILE A 4 -11.76 4.53 10.43
CA ILE A 4 -13.10 4.65 9.82
C ILE A 4 -13.38 3.41 8.97
N THR A 5 -14.31 2.59 9.45
CA THR A 5 -14.73 1.32 8.87
C THR A 5 -16.10 1.44 8.19
N LYS A 6 -16.56 0.36 7.53
CA LYS A 6 -17.92 0.30 6.98
C LYS A 6 -18.98 0.50 8.07
N ASP A 7 -18.72 0.01 9.28
CA ASP A 7 -19.66 0.09 10.40
C ASP A 7 -19.80 1.52 10.92
N ASP A 8 -18.77 2.37 10.80
CA ASP A 8 -18.86 3.79 11.12
C ASP A 8 -19.83 4.52 10.17
N PHE A 9 -19.80 4.18 8.88
CA PHE A 9 -20.77 4.72 7.91
C PHE A 9 -22.18 4.16 8.13
N ARG A 10 -22.32 2.88 8.47
CA ARG A 10 -23.63 2.25 8.75
C ARG A 10 -24.29 2.82 9.99
N SER A 11 -23.55 2.90 11.11
CA SER A 11 -24.05 3.45 12.37
C SER A 11 -24.42 4.93 12.26
N SER A 12 -23.83 5.66 11.31
CA SER A 12 -24.13 7.07 11.03
C SER A 12 -25.21 7.29 9.96
N GLY A 13 -25.88 6.24 9.48
CA GLY A 13 -26.92 6.34 8.43
C GLY A 13 -26.40 6.68 7.03
N LEU A 14 -25.08 6.60 6.81
CA LEU A 14 -24.43 6.93 5.54
C LEU A 14 -24.22 5.71 4.63
N GLU A 15 -24.62 4.50 5.06
CA GLU A 15 -24.41 3.27 4.27
C GLU A 15 -25.03 3.35 2.88
N GLY A 16 -26.23 3.91 2.74
CA GLY A 16 -26.89 4.08 1.43
C GLY A 16 -26.11 5.00 0.48
N LEU A 17 -25.49 6.06 1.01
CA LEU A 17 -24.64 6.96 0.25
C LEU A 17 -23.37 6.25 -0.22
N VAL A 18 -22.69 5.53 0.69
CA VAL A 18 -21.46 4.80 0.36
C VAL A 18 -21.75 3.69 -0.66
N ALA A 19 -22.83 2.93 -0.47
CA ALA A 19 -23.22 1.85 -1.38
C ALA A 19 -23.61 2.39 -2.77
N GLY A 20 -24.47 3.41 -2.83
CA GLY A 20 -24.99 3.94 -4.09
C GLY A 20 -24.00 4.78 -4.87
N ARG A 21 -23.47 5.86 -4.26
CA ARG A 21 -22.62 6.84 -4.95
C ARG A 21 -21.17 6.38 -5.06
N TYR A 22 -20.68 5.66 -4.05
CA TYR A 22 -19.28 5.26 -3.95
C TYR A 22 -19.03 3.78 -4.21
N LYS A 23 -20.06 3.03 -4.61
CA LYS A 23 -20.00 1.58 -4.90
C LYS A 23 -19.40 0.78 -3.74
N GLY A 24 -19.69 1.17 -2.51
CA GLY A 24 -19.18 0.52 -1.30
C GLY A 24 -17.73 0.85 -0.94
N SER A 25 -17.09 1.82 -1.60
CA SER A 25 -15.70 2.17 -1.34
C SER A 25 -15.56 3.31 -0.32
N ASN A 26 -15.26 2.96 0.94
CA ASN A 26 -14.96 3.94 2.00
C ASN A 26 -13.80 4.87 1.60
N TYR A 27 -12.79 4.33 0.94
CA TYR A 27 -11.65 5.11 0.45
C TYR A 27 -12.10 6.25 -0.48
N LYS A 28 -13.02 6.00 -1.42
CA LYS A 28 -13.50 7.06 -2.33
C LYS A 28 -14.24 8.18 -1.59
N VAL A 29 -14.99 7.83 -0.54
CA VAL A 29 -15.67 8.81 0.31
C VAL A 29 -14.63 9.70 0.99
N LEU A 30 -13.57 9.11 1.55
CA LEU A 30 -12.50 9.86 2.21
C LEU A 30 -11.68 10.70 1.24
N VAL A 31 -11.49 10.26 -0.01
CA VAL A 31 -10.87 11.08 -1.06
C VAL A 31 -11.74 12.29 -1.38
N GLU A 32 -13.06 12.12 -1.62
CA GLU A 32 -13.95 13.25 -1.91
C GLU A 32 -14.08 14.21 -0.72
N ALA A 33 -14.04 13.70 0.50
CA ALA A 33 -14.04 14.50 1.72
C ALA A 33 -12.67 15.13 2.07
N GLY A 34 -11.61 14.85 1.30
CA GLY A 34 -10.27 15.44 1.48
C GLY A 34 -9.39 14.80 2.55
N TYR A 35 -9.79 13.67 3.14
CA TYR A 35 -9.07 12.96 4.20
C TYR A 35 -8.11 11.87 3.69
N ALA A 36 -8.23 11.47 2.42
CA ALA A 36 -7.36 10.49 1.80
C ALA A 36 -6.77 11.02 0.48
N TYR A 37 -5.56 10.59 0.13
CA TYR A 37 -4.95 10.96 -1.14
C TYR A 37 -5.68 10.28 -2.29
N SER A 38 -5.93 11.02 -3.37
CA SER A 38 -6.38 10.49 -4.65
C SER A 38 -5.31 9.64 -5.33
N GLU A 39 -5.71 8.85 -6.33
CA GLU A 39 -4.76 8.03 -7.08
C GLU A 39 -3.68 8.84 -7.80
N ASP A 40 -4.01 10.05 -8.26
CA ASP A 40 -3.06 10.91 -8.97
C ASP A 40 -2.08 11.55 -7.99
N GLU A 41 -2.53 12.00 -6.81
CA GLU A 41 -1.62 12.39 -5.71
C GLU A 41 -0.69 11.24 -5.32
N ILE A 42 -1.19 10.00 -5.24
CA ILE A 42 -0.38 8.82 -4.90
C ILE A 42 0.71 8.56 -5.95
N LYS A 43 0.35 8.60 -7.24
CA LYS A 43 1.33 8.40 -8.33
C LYS A 43 2.39 9.51 -8.32
N GLU A 44 2.01 10.72 -7.97
CA GLU A 44 2.94 11.84 -7.87
C GLU A 44 3.88 11.66 -6.68
N HIS A 45 3.35 11.33 -5.50
CA HIS A 45 4.15 11.03 -4.31
C HIS A 45 5.14 9.87 -4.53
N ALA A 46 4.78 8.87 -5.34
CA ALA A 46 5.69 7.79 -5.70
C ALA A 46 6.92 8.22 -6.53
N LYS A 47 6.93 9.48 -7.01
CA LYS A 47 8.06 10.10 -7.72
C LYS A 47 8.74 11.17 -6.88
N THR A 48 7.97 12.00 -6.18
CA THR A 48 8.47 13.22 -5.52
C THR A 48 8.65 13.07 -4.01
N GLY A 49 8.11 12.01 -3.41
CA GLY A 49 8.17 11.75 -1.97
C GLY A 49 6.78 11.66 -1.34
N PHE A 50 6.70 10.89 -0.25
CA PHE A 50 5.45 10.66 0.47
C PHE A 50 5.25 11.66 1.62
N LYS A 51 3.98 11.82 2.02
CA LYS A 51 3.52 12.76 3.05
C LYS A 51 2.65 12.03 4.08
N THR A 52 2.22 12.73 5.12
CA THR A 52 1.46 12.13 6.25
C THR A 52 0.22 12.94 6.68
N ASP A 53 -0.13 13.99 5.94
CA ASP A 53 -1.29 14.86 6.26
C ASP A 53 -2.64 14.23 5.88
N LYS A 54 -2.65 13.28 4.94
CA LYS A 54 -3.82 12.46 4.58
C LYS A 54 -3.48 10.97 4.60
N ILE A 55 -4.52 10.15 4.49
CA ILE A 55 -4.44 8.69 4.55
C ILE A 55 -4.15 8.11 3.15
N TYR A 56 -3.18 7.19 3.05
CA TYR A 56 -3.04 6.32 1.88
C TYR A 56 -4.03 5.14 1.95
N PRO A 57 -4.52 4.61 0.81
CA PRO A 57 -5.52 3.55 0.82
C PRO A 57 -5.04 2.32 1.59
N TRP A 58 -3.77 1.94 1.46
CA TRP A 58 -3.21 0.77 2.13
C TRP A 58 -3.03 0.91 3.65
N GLU A 59 -3.17 2.12 4.18
CA GLU A 59 -3.21 2.35 5.63
C GLU A 59 -4.61 2.08 6.20
N MET A 60 -5.61 1.87 5.34
CA MET A 60 -6.94 1.43 5.72
C MET A 60 -7.02 -0.09 5.65
N ASN A 61 -7.71 -0.71 6.60
CA ASN A 61 -7.93 -2.15 6.57
C ASN A 61 -8.79 -2.52 5.34
N HIS A 62 -8.43 -3.62 4.66
CA HIS A 62 -9.13 -4.16 3.49
C HIS A 62 -9.25 -3.22 2.26
N ALA A 63 -8.32 -2.29 2.04
CA ALA A 63 -8.31 -1.51 0.81
C ALA A 63 -8.06 -2.40 -0.44
N ARG A 64 -9.12 -2.61 -1.23
CA ARG A 64 -9.08 -3.40 -2.47
C ARG A 64 -8.53 -2.60 -3.66
N VAL A 65 -7.36 -1.97 -3.51
CA VAL A 65 -6.79 -1.05 -4.53
C VAL A 65 -5.64 -1.65 -5.34
N TYR A 66 -5.09 -2.80 -4.91
CA TYR A 66 -3.88 -3.40 -5.48
C TYR A 66 -4.05 -4.01 -6.89
N TYR A 67 -5.27 -4.09 -7.42
CA TYR A 67 -5.49 -4.46 -8.82
C TYR A 67 -4.84 -3.46 -9.79
N LYS A 68 -4.59 -2.23 -9.35
CA LYS A 68 -3.89 -1.20 -10.13
C LYS A 68 -2.37 -1.30 -9.91
N ARG A 69 -1.63 -1.60 -10.98
CA ARG A 69 -0.16 -1.68 -10.96
C ARG A 69 0.52 -0.44 -10.38
N GLY A 70 0.06 0.76 -10.76
CA GLY A 70 0.62 2.01 -10.23
C GLY A 70 0.48 2.15 -8.72
N ILE A 71 -0.64 1.67 -8.15
CA ILE A 71 -0.87 1.69 -6.70
C ILE A 71 0.04 0.69 -6.00
N ARG A 72 0.25 -0.50 -6.58
CA ARG A 72 1.20 -1.47 -6.04
C ARG A 72 2.61 -0.89 -5.92
N ILE A 73 3.13 -0.34 -7.02
CA ILE A 73 4.47 0.29 -7.05
C ILE A 73 4.56 1.42 -6.02
N ALA A 74 3.53 2.27 -5.94
CA ALA A 74 3.49 3.36 -4.96
C ALA A 74 3.52 2.84 -3.51
N SER A 75 2.74 1.81 -3.18
CA SER A 75 2.73 1.22 -1.84
C SER A 75 4.07 0.62 -1.44
N ILE A 76 4.79 -0.01 -2.38
CA ILE A 76 6.11 -0.61 -2.12
C ILE A 76 7.15 0.48 -1.87
N ARG A 77 7.15 1.54 -2.69
CA ARG A 77 8.02 2.70 -2.48
C ARG A 77 7.72 3.42 -1.18
N TRP A 78 6.46 3.52 -0.81
CA TRP A 78 6.03 4.08 0.47
C TRP A 78 6.57 3.25 1.64
N LEU A 79 6.56 1.91 1.55
CA LEU A 79 7.10 1.05 2.59
C LEU A 79 8.58 1.34 2.86
N ILE A 80 9.40 1.41 1.79
CA ILE A 80 10.82 1.79 1.89
C ILE A 80 10.95 3.16 2.54
N TRP A 81 10.19 4.14 2.04
CA TRP A 81 10.23 5.50 2.57
C TRP A 81 9.84 5.58 4.04
N ARG A 82 8.87 4.78 4.50
CA ARG A 82 8.39 4.73 5.88
C ARG A 82 9.39 4.07 6.81
N LEU A 83 9.95 2.93 6.39
CA LEU A 83 10.85 2.13 7.24
C LEU A 83 12.30 2.61 7.21
N LYS A 84 12.69 3.40 6.21
CA LYS A 84 14.09 3.84 5.98
C LYS A 84 15.08 2.68 5.86
N LYS A 85 14.59 1.49 5.49
CA LYS A 85 15.38 0.29 5.25
C LYS A 85 15.84 0.22 3.80
N LYS A 86 16.94 -0.48 3.55
CA LYS A 86 17.35 -0.87 2.19
C LYS A 86 16.42 -1.94 1.65
N ALA A 87 16.29 -2.02 0.31
CA ALA A 87 15.42 -3.02 -0.33
C ALA A 87 15.73 -4.45 0.13
N ARG A 88 17.02 -4.81 0.27
CA ARG A 88 17.46 -6.13 0.77
C ARG A 88 17.12 -6.45 2.22
N GLU A 89 16.72 -5.47 3.00
CA GLU A 89 16.34 -5.65 4.41
C GLU A 89 14.81 -5.74 4.58
N ILE A 90 14.05 -5.56 3.50
CA ILE A 90 12.59 -5.67 3.51
C ILE A 90 12.18 -7.13 3.47
N THR A 91 11.36 -7.50 4.43
CA THR A 91 10.83 -8.85 4.62
C THR A 91 9.33 -8.90 4.37
N PHE A 92 8.77 -10.11 4.26
CA PHE A 92 7.31 -10.31 4.21
C PHE A 92 6.59 -9.72 5.43
N ASN A 93 7.22 -9.80 6.62
CA ASN A 93 6.67 -9.22 7.84
C ASN A 93 6.60 -7.70 7.78
N ASP A 94 7.55 -7.04 7.11
CA ASP A 94 7.49 -5.58 6.90
C ASP A 94 6.23 -5.19 6.09
N PHE A 95 5.86 -5.96 5.08
CA PHE A 95 4.62 -5.73 4.35
C PHE A 95 3.39 -5.90 5.25
N ASN A 96 3.29 -7.03 5.97
CA ASN A 96 2.13 -7.31 6.83
C ASN A 96 1.96 -6.28 7.94
N ASN A 97 3.04 -5.94 8.64
CA ASN A 97 3.03 -5.01 9.76
C ASN A 97 2.71 -3.56 9.34
N ASN A 98 2.70 -3.27 8.03
CA ASN A 98 2.41 -1.94 7.48
C ASN A 98 1.17 -1.94 6.56
N GLY A 99 0.23 -2.89 6.74
CA GLY A 99 -1.05 -2.91 6.01
C GLY A 99 -0.94 -3.37 4.55
N LEU A 100 0.24 -3.81 4.12
CA LEU A 100 0.51 -4.27 2.76
C LEU A 100 0.36 -5.79 2.58
N GLY A 101 -0.16 -6.52 3.58
CA GLY A 101 -0.37 -7.96 3.44
C GLY A 101 -1.29 -8.34 2.27
N GLY A 102 -2.30 -7.51 1.97
CA GLY A 102 -3.19 -7.70 0.81
C GLY A 102 -2.52 -7.47 -0.55
N LEU A 103 -1.32 -6.88 -0.58
CA LEU A 103 -0.52 -6.71 -1.79
C LEU A 103 0.22 -8.00 -2.17
N MET A 104 0.64 -8.78 -1.17
CA MET A 104 1.56 -9.92 -1.36
C MET A 104 1.06 -11.03 -2.29
N PRO A 105 -0.25 -11.34 -2.37
CA PRO A 105 -0.75 -12.32 -3.34
C PRO A 105 -0.43 -11.98 -4.80
N TYR A 106 -0.25 -10.70 -5.16
CA TYR A 106 0.14 -10.29 -6.52
C TYR A 106 1.58 -10.67 -6.88
N TYR A 107 2.39 -11.08 -5.89
CA TYR A 107 3.80 -11.39 -6.04
C TYR A 107 4.14 -12.79 -5.52
N LYS A 108 3.16 -13.72 -5.48
CA LYS A 108 3.34 -15.08 -4.94
C LYS A 108 3.95 -15.08 -3.54
N SER A 109 3.59 -14.09 -2.71
CA SER A 109 4.15 -13.89 -1.37
C SER A 109 5.67 -13.64 -1.34
N SER A 110 6.28 -13.22 -2.45
CA SER A 110 7.70 -12.89 -2.56
C SER A 110 7.95 -11.38 -2.41
N PRO A 111 8.59 -10.93 -1.32
CA PRO A 111 9.06 -9.54 -1.19
C PRO A 111 10.00 -9.13 -2.32
N TYR A 112 10.83 -10.07 -2.79
CA TYR A 112 11.78 -9.83 -3.88
C TYR A 112 11.08 -9.39 -5.17
N GLU A 113 10.07 -10.14 -5.61
CA GLU A 113 9.30 -9.84 -6.83
C GLU A 113 8.60 -8.48 -6.73
N ALA A 114 8.09 -8.13 -5.55
CA ALA A 114 7.49 -6.81 -5.31
C ALA A 114 8.53 -5.68 -5.45
N LEU A 115 9.67 -5.80 -4.78
CA LEU A 115 10.75 -4.80 -4.83
C LEU A 115 11.34 -4.67 -6.24
N LEU A 116 11.44 -5.78 -6.97
CA LEU A 116 11.89 -5.81 -8.36
C LEU A 116 10.91 -5.05 -9.26
N GLU A 117 9.60 -5.30 -9.17
CA GLU A 117 8.60 -4.54 -9.95
C GLU A 117 8.65 -3.03 -9.65
N ALA A 118 8.93 -2.65 -8.41
CA ALA A 118 9.05 -1.25 -8.00
C ALA A 118 10.37 -0.57 -8.45
N GLY A 119 11.29 -1.32 -9.05
CA GLY A 119 12.60 -0.84 -9.49
C GLY A 119 13.51 -0.46 -8.33
N LEU A 120 13.40 -1.16 -7.19
CA LEU A 120 14.14 -0.87 -5.96
C LEU A 120 15.31 -1.83 -5.70
N VAL A 121 15.41 -2.90 -6.48
CA VAL A 121 16.49 -3.88 -6.39
C VAL A 121 17.65 -3.43 -7.27
N THR A 122 18.81 -3.17 -6.68
CA THR A 122 20.05 -2.96 -7.42
C THR A 122 20.73 -4.30 -7.74
N PRO A 123 21.68 -4.36 -8.69
CA PRO A 123 22.46 -5.58 -8.94
C PRO A 123 23.16 -6.14 -7.70
N ALA A 124 23.61 -5.24 -6.80
CA ALA A 124 24.23 -5.63 -5.53
C ALA A 124 23.21 -6.25 -4.57
N ASP A 125 21.98 -5.74 -4.52
CA ASP A 125 20.91 -6.33 -3.72
C ASP A 125 20.49 -7.69 -4.27
N GLU A 126 20.40 -7.83 -5.61
CA GLU A 126 20.09 -9.11 -6.25
C GLU A 126 21.15 -10.17 -5.95
N ALA A 127 22.44 -9.82 -6.04
CA ALA A 127 23.53 -10.74 -5.69
C ALA A 127 23.44 -11.21 -4.23
N TYR A 128 23.18 -10.28 -3.30
CA TYR A 128 23.02 -10.57 -1.87
C TYR A 128 21.82 -11.48 -1.59
N MET A 129 20.67 -11.20 -2.21
CA MET A 129 19.45 -11.97 -2.00
C MET A 129 19.58 -13.39 -2.57
N ARG A 130 20.23 -13.55 -3.74
CA ARG A 130 20.48 -14.87 -4.34
C ARG A 130 21.45 -15.72 -3.52
N SER A 131 22.52 -15.13 -2.95
CA SER A 131 23.47 -15.85 -2.11
C SER A 131 22.85 -16.32 -0.78
N SER A 132 21.90 -15.54 -0.25
CA SER A 132 21.19 -15.86 1.01
C SER A 132 20.16 -17.00 0.85
N HIS A 133 19.75 -17.32 -0.38
CA HIS A 133 18.87 -18.47 -0.69
C HIS A 133 19.61 -19.81 -0.85
N HIS A 134 20.95 -19.83 -0.77
CA HIS A 134 21.76 -21.05 -0.83
C HIS A 134 22.13 -21.62 0.55
N THR A 135 21.62 -21.04 1.63
CA THR A 135 21.76 -21.54 3.00
C THR A 135 20.39 -21.96 3.53
N HIS A 136 19.91 -23.12 3.09
CA HIS A 136 18.93 -23.93 3.82
C HIS A 136 19.13 -25.40 3.48
#